data_AF-A0A8T2TK16-F1
#
_entry.id   AF-A0A8T2TK16-F1
#
_cell.length_a   1.000
_cell.length_b   1.000
_cell.length_c   1.000
_cell.angle_alpha   90.00
_cell.angle_beta   90.00
_cell.angle_gamma   90.00
#
_symmetry.space_group_name_H-M   'P 1'
#
loop_
_entity.id
_entity.type
_entity.pdbx_description
1 polymer ?
#
loop_
_entity_poly.entity_id
_entity_poly.type
_entity_poly.pdbx_seq_one_letter_code
_entity_poly.pdbx_strand_id
1 'polypeptide(L)'
;MMQVICGISLGSNCGFHTFSSAVVAGARQALMCGIPSMALSLEWKDTESYEDDLVAAAHFCLPLIRTALTDSQTNRVLDGLFLNINMPTPFSHNKGFRITQQGSSRPKIKWQVLPSQKSPFGVGLCKQTAIGVRVAQLGLAASAAGAARRANSSSKCIEVESIAGPPNGSEGAIHKKKHHFRMEVTEMVGDGDKTSEFEALRDGFVSVTPLGPRNESDPDVLRRLTEWMGSFVQLDTSLPL
;
A
#
# COMPACT_ATOMS: atom_id res chain seq x y z
N MET A 1 1.95 -17.19 19.23
CA MET A 1 2.83 -16.54 18.24
C MET A 1 2.12 -15.29 17.73
N MET A 2 2.86 -14.26 17.32
CA MET A 2 2.30 -12.98 16.88
C MET A 2 2.29 -12.92 15.35
N GLN A 3 1.18 -12.51 14.76
CA GLN A 3 1.06 -12.18 13.33
C GLN A 3 0.54 -10.75 13.23
N VAL A 4 1.01 -10.00 12.23
CA VAL A 4 0.50 -8.65 11.94
C VAL A 4 -0.41 -8.69 10.73
N ILE A 5 -1.62 -8.17 10.89
CA ILE A 5 -2.58 -8.01 9.81
C ILE A 5 -2.81 -6.51 9.63
N CYS A 6 -2.50 -5.99 8.44
CA CYS A 6 -2.73 -4.60 8.07
C CYS A 6 -3.93 -4.54 7.13
N GLY A 7 -4.97 -3.79 7.46
CA GLY A 7 -6.15 -3.64 6.60
C GLY A 7 -7.47 -3.62 7.38
N ILE A 8 -8.62 -3.67 6.72
CA ILE A 8 -8.81 -3.69 5.25
C ILE A 8 -8.74 -2.27 4.67
N SER A 9 -7.86 -2.05 3.69
CA SER A 9 -7.77 -0.77 2.96
C SER A 9 -8.93 -0.61 1.98
N LEU A 10 -9.45 0.62 1.82
CA LEU A 10 -10.35 0.97 0.74
C LEU A 10 -9.52 1.42 -0.47
N GLY A 11 -9.52 0.62 -1.53
CA GLY A 11 -8.68 0.78 -2.73
C GLY A 11 -7.64 -0.32 -2.84
N SER A 12 -7.46 -0.84 -4.05
CA SER A 12 -6.49 -1.91 -4.36
C SER A 12 -5.05 -1.37 -4.36
N ASN A 13 -4.14 -2.21 -3.86
CA ASN A 13 -2.71 -1.96 -3.77
C ASN A 13 -1.98 -2.87 -4.75
N CYS A 14 -2.26 -2.69 -6.04
CA CYS A 14 -1.63 -3.43 -7.13
C CYS A 14 -0.47 -2.64 -7.75
N GLY A 15 0.57 -3.37 -8.18
CA GLY A 15 1.70 -2.85 -8.92
C GLY A 15 2.41 -1.70 -8.22
N PHE A 16 2.45 -0.51 -8.83
CA PHE A 16 3.14 0.64 -8.25
C PHE A 16 2.52 1.11 -6.92
N HIS A 17 1.21 0.91 -6.71
CA HIS A 17 0.54 1.35 -5.48
C HIS A 17 1.10 0.68 -4.23
N THR A 18 1.63 -0.54 -4.37
CA THR A 18 2.33 -1.31 -3.33
C THR A 18 3.46 -0.52 -2.66
N PHE A 19 4.19 0.31 -3.40
CA PHE A 19 5.30 1.11 -2.86
C PHE A 19 4.84 2.28 -1.99
N SER A 20 3.71 2.90 -2.34
CA SER A 20 3.15 4.05 -1.62
C SER A 20 2.09 3.69 -0.58
N SER A 21 1.69 2.41 -0.52
CA SER A 21 0.64 1.93 0.36
C SER A 21 1.13 1.78 1.80
N ALA A 22 0.43 2.44 2.73
CA ALA A 22 0.73 2.30 4.15
C ALA A 22 0.36 0.93 4.71
N VAL A 23 -0.65 0.27 4.14
CA VAL A 23 -1.07 -1.07 4.56
C VAL A 23 0.00 -2.09 4.17
N VAL A 24 0.51 -2.00 2.95
CA VAL A 24 1.67 -2.80 2.51
C VAL A 24 2.92 -2.44 3.30
N ALA A 25 3.17 -1.15 3.56
CA ALA A 25 4.33 -0.72 4.35
C ALA A 25 4.30 -1.29 5.78
N GLY A 26 3.12 -1.35 6.42
CA GLY A 26 2.94 -1.95 7.75
C GLY A 26 3.26 -3.44 7.76
N ALA A 27 2.74 -4.20 6.79
CA ALA A 27 3.06 -5.62 6.66
C ALA A 27 4.55 -5.84 6.39
N ARG A 28 5.13 -5.08 5.45
CA ARG A 28 6.57 -5.10 5.16
C ARG A 28 7.42 -4.81 6.40
N GLN A 29 7.04 -3.83 7.21
CA GLN A 29 7.76 -3.51 8.45
C GLN A 29 7.70 -4.66 9.45
N ALA A 30 6.54 -5.33 9.59
CA ALA A 30 6.41 -6.51 10.43
C ALA A 30 7.33 -7.65 9.95
N LEU A 31 7.38 -7.90 8.63
CA LEU A 31 8.30 -8.88 8.05
C LEU A 31 9.76 -8.54 8.38
N MET A 32 10.17 -7.28 8.26
CA MET A 32 11.53 -6.84 8.60
C MET A 32 11.88 -7.07 10.08
N CYS A 33 10.89 -7.07 10.97
CA CYS A 33 11.04 -7.43 12.37
C CYS A 33 10.98 -8.96 12.62
N GLY A 34 10.94 -9.78 11.57
CA GLY A 34 10.81 -11.23 11.68
C GLY A 34 9.41 -11.71 12.06
N ILE A 35 8.39 -10.87 11.91
CA ILE A 35 7.01 -11.19 12.26
C ILE A 35 6.21 -11.50 10.98
N PRO A 36 5.59 -12.69 10.86
CA PRO A 36 4.71 -13.00 9.75
C PRO A 36 3.60 -11.97 9.61
N SER A 37 3.28 -11.60 8.36
CA SER A 37 2.33 -10.52 8.13
C SER A 37 1.59 -10.61 6.81
N MET A 38 0.49 -9.86 6.74
CA MET A 38 -0.32 -9.72 5.54
C MET A 38 -0.98 -8.34 5.45
N ALA A 39 -1.14 -7.86 4.23
CA ALA A 39 -1.84 -6.63 3.87
C ALA A 39 -3.14 -7.01 3.15
N LEU A 40 -4.28 -6.46 3.59
CA LEU A 40 -5.59 -6.70 2.99
C LEU A 40 -6.17 -5.40 2.45
N SER A 41 -6.65 -5.45 1.21
CA SER A 41 -7.20 -4.30 0.49
C SER A 41 -8.44 -4.72 -0.30
N LEU A 42 -9.55 -3.99 -0.18
CA LEU A 42 -10.72 -4.16 -1.03
C LEU A 42 -10.65 -3.12 -2.15
N GLU A 43 -10.80 -3.54 -3.40
CA GLU A 43 -11.01 -2.62 -4.52
C GLU A 43 -12.30 -1.84 -4.25
N TRP A 44 -12.20 -0.58 -3.86
CA TRP A 44 -13.37 0.24 -3.56
C TRP A 44 -13.73 1.10 -4.77
N LYS A 45 -15.00 1.05 -5.18
CA LYS A 45 -15.56 1.87 -6.26
C LYS A 45 -16.79 2.59 -5.72
N ASP A 46 -16.76 3.92 -5.70
CA ASP A 46 -17.79 4.75 -5.02
C ASP A 46 -19.23 4.49 -5.49
N THR A 47 -19.42 3.98 -6.71
CA THR A 47 -20.75 3.69 -7.28
C THR A 47 -21.14 2.21 -7.22
N GLU A 48 -20.21 1.31 -6.88
CA GLU A 48 -20.42 -0.14 -6.97
C GLU A 48 -20.18 -0.86 -5.63
N SER A 49 -19.43 -0.27 -4.70
CA SER A 49 -19.08 -0.85 -3.41
C SER A 49 -20.05 -0.47 -2.30
N TYR A 50 -20.33 -1.43 -1.43
CA TYR A 50 -21.13 -1.26 -0.21
C TYR A 50 -20.37 -1.78 1.01
N GLU A 51 -20.79 -1.39 2.21
CA GLU A 51 -20.19 -1.92 3.45
C GLU A 51 -20.30 -3.46 3.55
N ASP A 52 -21.35 -4.04 2.97
CA ASP A 52 -21.53 -5.49 2.89
C ASP A 52 -20.41 -6.18 2.10
N ASP A 53 -19.82 -5.52 1.10
CA ASP A 53 -18.66 -6.04 0.38
C ASP A 53 -17.44 -6.16 1.31
N LEU A 54 -17.24 -5.19 2.22
CA LEU A 54 -16.15 -5.25 3.22
C LEU A 54 -16.35 -6.41 4.19
N VAL A 55 -17.58 -6.60 4.67
CA VAL A 55 -17.92 -7.70 5.58
C VAL A 55 -17.72 -9.05 4.90
N ALA A 56 -18.23 -9.20 3.67
CA ALA A 56 -18.08 -10.42 2.88
C ALA A 56 -16.60 -10.72 2.58
N ALA A 57 -15.83 -9.71 2.18
CA ALA A 57 -14.40 -9.79 1.91
C ALA A 57 -13.60 -10.21 3.16
N ALA A 58 -13.91 -9.63 4.32
CA ALA A 58 -13.30 -10.01 5.59
C ALA A 58 -13.59 -11.48 5.95
N HIS A 59 -14.86 -11.91 5.83
CA HIS A 59 -15.26 -13.29 6.09
C HIS A 59 -14.58 -14.28 5.15
N PHE A 60 -14.48 -13.95 3.86
CA PHE A 60 -13.85 -14.80 2.87
C PHE A 60 -12.35 -15.01 3.12
N CYS A 61 -11.65 -14.01 3.67
CA CYS A 61 -10.23 -14.13 4.01
C CYS A 61 -9.96 -14.87 5.33
N LEU A 62 -10.97 -15.18 6.14
CA LEU A 62 -10.77 -15.83 7.45
C LEU A 62 -10.06 -17.19 7.38
N PRO A 63 -10.35 -18.10 6.42
CA PRO A 63 -9.62 -19.35 6.29
C PRO A 63 -8.11 -19.11 6.08
N LEU A 64 -7.76 -18.17 5.21
CA LEU A 64 -6.37 -17.82 4.94
C LEU A 64 -5.67 -17.22 6.16
N ILE A 65 -6.34 -16.30 6.88
CA ILE A 65 -5.82 -15.72 8.13
C ILE A 65 -5.61 -16.81 9.19
N ARG A 66 -6.60 -17.68 9.39
CA ARG A 66 -6.54 -18.75 10.40
C ARG A 66 -5.42 -19.74 10.09
N THR A 67 -5.28 -20.17 8.84
CA THR A 67 -4.19 -21.09 8.47
C THR A 67 -2.82 -20.42 8.59
N ALA A 68 -2.69 -19.14 8.20
CA ALA A 68 -1.43 -18.41 8.38
C ALA A 68 -1.03 -18.30 9.87
N LEU A 69 -2.01 -18.13 10.78
CA LEU A 69 -1.77 -18.14 12.22
C LEU A 69 -1.29 -19.51 12.72
N THR A 70 -1.89 -20.61 12.27
CA THR A 70 -1.52 -21.96 12.70
C THR A 70 -0.17 -22.40 12.13
N ASP A 71 0.07 -22.13 10.84
CA ASP A 71 1.24 -22.64 10.12
C ASP A 71 2.52 -21.88 10.42
N SER A 72 2.42 -20.68 11.00
CA SER A 72 3.57 -19.99 11.59
C SER A 72 4.36 -20.85 12.59
N GLN A 73 3.75 -21.92 13.12
CA GLN A 73 4.35 -22.87 14.06
C GLN A 73 5.10 -24.04 13.38
N THR A 74 4.80 -24.38 12.13
CA THR A 74 5.19 -25.65 11.51
C THR A 74 5.80 -25.53 10.11
N ASN A 75 5.49 -24.46 9.36
CA ASN A 75 5.76 -24.41 7.93
C ASN A 75 6.39 -23.09 7.48
N ARG A 76 7.58 -23.16 6.84
CA ARG A 76 8.37 -22.02 6.34
C ARG A 76 7.91 -21.50 4.96
N VAL A 77 6.62 -21.68 4.63
CA VAL A 77 6.09 -21.29 3.31
C VAL A 77 6.26 -19.78 3.09
N LEU A 78 6.03 -18.99 4.13
CA LEU A 78 6.13 -17.52 4.12
C LEU A 78 7.47 -17.00 4.71
N ASP A 79 8.50 -17.84 4.78
CA ASP A 79 9.79 -17.43 5.34
C ASP A 79 10.44 -16.34 4.47
N GLY A 80 10.62 -15.15 5.06
CA GLY A 80 11.10 -13.98 4.33
C GLY A 80 10.06 -13.33 3.40
N LEU A 81 8.77 -13.64 3.54
CA LEU A 81 7.68 -13.12 2.70
C LEU A 81 6.50 -12.63 3.54
N PHE A 82 5.75 -11.67 3.00
CA PHE A 82 4.43 -11.28 3.50
C PHE A 82 3.42 -11.36 2.36
N LEU A 83 2.13 -11.51 2.67
CA LEU A 83 1.09 -11.62 1.65
C LEU A 83 0.42 -10.27 1.40
N ASN A 84 0.41 -9.81 0.15
CA ASN A 84 -0.46 -8.72 -0.31
C ASN A 84 -1.73 -9.33 -0.90
N ILE A 85 -2.88 -9.02 -0.29
CA ILE A 85 -4.18 -9.57 -0.65
C ILE A 85 -5.06 -8.43 -1.16
N ASN A 86 -5.52 -8.54 -2.39
CA ASN A 86 -6.51 -7.62 -2.94
C ASN A 86 -7.80 -8.37 -3.26
N MET A 87 -8.93 -7.76 -2.90
CA MET A 87 -10.27 -8.33 -3.08
C MET A 87 -11.03 -7.49 -4.12
N PRO A 88 -11.73 -8.11 -5.09
CA PRO A 88 -12.41 -7.40 -6.15
C PRO A 88 -13.74 -6.79 -5.69
N THR A 89 -14.25 -5.80 -6.43
CA THR A 89 -15.62 -5.30 -6.31
C THR A 89 -16.38 -5.46 -7.64
N PRO A 90 -17.65 -5.90 -7.61
CA PRO A 90 -18.42 -6.28 -6.42
C PRO A 90 -17.99 -7.63 -5.86
N PHE A 91 -17.98 -7.79 -4.53
CA PHE A 91 -17.43 -8.99 -3.91
C PHE A 91 -18.37 -10.21 -4.04
N SER A 92 -19.66 -9.96 -4.30
CA SER A 92 -20.68 -10.98 -4.54
C SER A 92 -20.37 -11.95 -5.69
N HIS A 93 -19.51 -11.55 -6.64
CA HIS A 93 -19.12 -12.36 -7.79
C HIS A 93 -17.68 -12.91 -7.69
N ASN A 94 -17.11 -12.96 -6.47
CA ASN A 94 -15.77 -13.52 -6.28
C ASN A 94 -15.71 -14.99 -6.77
N LYS A 95 -14.63 -15.33 -7.48
CA LYS A 95 -14.45 -16.66 -8.10
C LYS A 95 -13.51 -17.60 -7.33
N GLY A 96 -12.96 -17.14 -6.20
CA GLY A 96 -11.93 -17.85 -5.46
C GLY A 96 -10.67 -17.02 -5.25
N PHE A 97 -9.63 -17.69 -4.78
CA PHE A 97 -8.29 -17.12 -4.67
C PHE A 97 -7.46 -17.41 -5.92
N ARG A 98 -6.59 -16.47 -6.29
CA ARG A 98 -5.57 -16.65 -7.32
C ARG A 98 -4.23 -16.19 -6.76
N ILE A 99 -3.21 -17.03 -6.85
CA ILE A 99 -1.83 -16.61 -6.58
C ILE A 99 -1.36 -15.78 -7.77
N THR A 100 -0.69 -14.68 -7.50
CA THR A 100 -0.35 -13.66 -8.50
C THR A 100 1.06 -13.13 -8.29
N GLN A 101 1.60 -12.48 -9.32
CA GLN A 101 2.84 -11.74 -9.23
C GLN A 101 2.57 -10.23 -9.08
N GLN A 102 3.54 -9.50 -8.51
CA GLN A 102 3.44 -8.05 -8.43
C GLN A 102 3.50 -7.49 -9.86
N GLY A 103 2.42 -6.82 -10.26
CA GLY A 103 2.37 -6.18 -11.58
C GLY A 103 3.34 -5.00 -11.68
N SER A 104 3.66 -4.59 -12.90
CA SER A 104 4.41 -3.36 -13.19
C SER A 104 3.49 -2.18 -13.54
N SER A 105 2.19 -2.32 -13.28
CA SER A 105 1.20 -1.29 -13.54
C SER A 105 1.54 0.00 -12.80
N ARG A 106 1.51 1.12 -13.51
CA ARG A 106 1.89 2.43 -12.97
C ARG A 106 0.95 3.52 -13.44
N PRO A 107 0.64 4.49 -12.58
CA PRO A 107 -0.16 5.63 -13.00
C PRO A 107 0.66 6.54 -13.91
N LYS A 108 -0.02 7.22 -14.83
CA LYS A 108 0.58 8.35 -15.54
C LYS A 108 0.61 9.56 -14.59
N ILE A 109 1.81 10.01 -14.25
CA ILE A 109 2.02 11.15 -13.35
C ILE A 109 2.29 12.40 -14.19
N LYS A 110 1.54 13.47 -13.91
CA LYS A 110 1.78 14.82 -14.44
C LYS A 110 1.95 15.79 -13.29
N TRP A 111 2.85 16.75 -13.43
CA TRP A 111 3.03 17.83 -12.46
C TRP A 111 2.48 19.13 -13.04
N GLN A 112 1.56 19.77 -12.33
CA GLN A 112 1.05 21.09 -12.68
C GLN A 112 1.56 22.15 -11.72
N VAL A 113 2.00 23.29 -12.24
CA VAL A 113 2.34 24.46 -11.42
C VAL A 113 1.05 25.17 -11.07
N LEU A 114 0.76 25.30 -9.78
CA LEU A 114 -0.34 26.11 -9.30
C LEU A 114 0.10 27.57 -9.21
N PRO A 115 -0.70 28.52 -9.72
CA PRO A 115 -0.43 29.94 -9.52
C PRO A 115 -0.44 30.26 -8.03
N SER A 116 0.44 31.17 -7.60
CA SER A 116 0.55 31.63 -6.21
C SER A 116 -0.74 32.37 -5.81
N GLN A 117 -1.79 31.65 -5.44
CA GLN A 117 -3.02 32.24 -4.95
C GLN A 117 -2.83 32.61 -3.47
N LYS A 118 -3.13 33.87 -3.09
CA LYS A 118 -3.44 34.17 -1.69
C LYS A 118 -4.65 33.32 -1.33
N SER A 119 -4.45 32.33 -0.46
CA SER A 119 -5.48 31.38 -0.04
C SER A 119 -6.78 32.10 0.38
N PRO A 120 -7.93 31.85 -0.28
CA PRO A 120 -9.23 32.22 0.24
C PRO A 120 -9.83 31.12 1.14
N PHE A 121 -9.16 29.98 1.30
CA PHE A 121 -9.66 28.83 2.04
C PHE A 121 -8.63 28.35 3.05
N GLY A 122 -8.88 28.67 4.32
CA GLY A 122 -8.34 27.91 5.42
C GLY A 122 -8.68 26.43 5.22
N VAL A 123 -7.66 25.58 5.33
CA VAL A 123 -7.72 24.18 5.75
C VAL A 123 -8.96 23.41 5.24
N GLY A 124 -9.07 23.27 3.93
CA GLY A 124 -9.91 22.24 3.31
C GLY A 124 -9.04 21.01 3.06
N LEU A 125 -8.88 20.15 4.07
CA LEU A 125 -8.30 18.82 3.87
C LEU A 125 -9.04 18.13 2.72
N CYS A 126 -8.31 17.69 1.69
CA CYS A 126 -8.82 16.70 0.76
C CYS A 126 -9.25 15.49 1.57
N LYS A 127 -10.56 15.16 1.57
CA LYS A 127 -11.12 14.01 2.29
C LYS A 127 -10.69 12.66 1.72
N GLN A 128 -9.83 12.65 0.71
CA GLN A 128 -9.22 11.46 0.12
C GLN A 128 -7.70 11.56 0.27
N THR A 129 -7.18 11.13 1.41
CA THR A 129 -5.73 11.11 1.67
C THR A 129 -5.15 9.75 1.34
N ALA A 130 -4.31 9.67 0.32
CA ALA A 130 -3.27 8.65 0.23
C ALA A 130 -2.29 8.85 1.41
N ILE A 131 -2.07 7.79 2.20
CA ILE A 131 -1.42 7.83 3.52
C ILE A 131 0.07 8.21 3.46
N GLY A 132 0.71 8.18 2.28
CA GLY A 132 2.14 8.48 2.09
C GLY A 132 2.58 9.85 2.63
N VAL A 133 1.70 10.86 2.63
CA VAL A 133 2.03 12.21 3.14
C VAL A 133 2.06 12.25 4.68
N ARG A 134 1.31 11.37 5.35
CA ARG A 134 1.17 11.35 6.81
C ARG A 134 2.37 10.71 7.51
N VAL A 135 3.02 9.75 6.86
CA VAL A 135 4.23 9.08 7.39
C VAL A 135 5.46 9.99 7.36
N ALA A 136 5.62 10.80 6.31
CA ALA A 136 6.69 11.81 6.27
C ALA A 136 6.59 12.82 7.42
N GLN A 137 5.35 13.21 7.79
CA GLN A 137 5.09 14.09 8.94
C GLN A 137 5.37 13.40 10.29
N LEU A 138 5.04 12.11 10.42
CA LEU A 138 5.29 11.34 11.65
C LEU A 138 6.78 10.99 11.84
N GLY A 139 7.53 10.69 10.77
CA GLY A 139 8.98 10.47 10.84
C GLY A 139 9.75 11.72 11.26
N LEU A 140 9.29 12.90 10.83
CA LEU A 140 9.80 14.20 11.29
C LEU A 140 9.48 14.44 12.77
N ALA A 141 8.24 14.18 13.20
CA ALA A 141 7.82 14.34 14.59
C ALA A 141 8.55 13.37 15.54
N ALA A 142 8.79 12.13 15.12
CA ALA A 142 9.55 11.15 15.90
C ALA A 142 11.04 11.53 16.01
N SER A 143 11.64 12.06 14.93
CA SER A 143 13.02 12.58 14.93
C SER A 143 13.17 13.82 15.82
N ALA A 144 12.17 14.69 15.86
CA ALA A 144 12.14 15.86 16.74
C ALA A 144 11.90 15.49 18.22
N ALA A 145 11.08 14.48 18.50
CA ALA A 145 10.77 14.04 19.86
C ALA A 145 11.95 13.36 20.58
N GLY A 146 12.86 12.72 19.84
CA GLY A 146 14.10 12.17 20.41
C GLY A 146 15.13 13.26 20.80
N ALA A 147 15.10 14.41 20.15
CA ALA A 147 16.09 15.49 20.32
C ALA A 147 15.66 16.59 21.32
N ALA A 148 14.37 16.68 21.67
CA ALA A 148 13.84 17.77 22.51
C ALA A 148 13.62 17.34 23.97
N ARG A 149 14.71 17.07 24.70
CA ARG A 149 14.72 17.19 26.18
C ARG A 149 15.54 18.41 26.59
N ARG A 150 15.02 19.61 26.27
CA ARG A 150 15.12 20.85 27.04
C ARG A 150 14.43 21.99 26.28
N ALA A 151 13.76 22.85 27.05
CA ALA A 151 13.19 24.14 26.68
C ALA A 151 11.78 24.14 26.03
N ASN A 152 10.81 24.31 26.91
CA ASN A 152 9.58 25.09 26.78
C ASN A 152 9.58 26.09 25.59
N SER A 153 8.76 25.88 24.55
CA SER A 153 8.20 26.96 23.72
C SER A 153 7.13 26.45 22.76
N SER A 154 6.03 27.21 22.69
CA SER A 154 4.89 27.18 21.76
C SER A 154 4.98 26.26 20.52
N SER A 155 3.94 25.44 20.34
CA SER A 155 3.61 24.68 19.14
C SER A 155 3.64 25.53 17.87
N LYS A 156 4.75 25.47 17.14
CA LYS A 156 4.86 25.98 15.76
C LYS A 156 4.93 24.80 14.80
N CYS A 157 4.02 24.79 13.84
CA CYS A 157 4.04 23.92 12.68
C CYS A 157 5.34 24.16 11.92
N ILE A 158 6.20 23.14 11.78
CA ILE A 158 7.46 23.24 11.06
C ILE A 158 7.19 22.96 9.59
N GLU A 159 7.25 24.01 8.77
CA GLU A 159 7.29 23.94 7.30
C GLU A 159 8.69 23.43 6.91
N VAL A 160 8.82 22.28 6.24
CA VAL A 160 10.12 21.80 5.73
C VAL A 160 10.32 22.33 4.32
N GLU A 161 11.29 23.23 4.17
CA GLU A 161 11.71 23.87 2.91
C GLU A 161 12.89 23.08 2.32
N SER A 162 12.76 22.56 1.10
CA SER A 162 13.92 22.06 0.35
C SER A 162 14.56 23.24 -0.39
N ILE A 163 15.68 23.73 0.12
CA ILE A 163 16.41 24.87 -0.45
C ILE A 163 17.57 24.33 -1.29
N ALA A 164 17.48 24.47 -2.61
CA ALA A 164 18.66 24.48 -3.47
C ALA A 164 19.03 25.95 -3.74
N GLY A 165 20.10 26.44 -3.11
CA GLY A 165 20.62 27.80 -3.32
C GLY A 165 22.14 27.84 -3.13
N PRO A 166 22.86 28.68 -3.90
CA PRO A 166 24.33 28.72 -3.86
C PRO A 166 24.85 29.21 -2.50
N PRO A 167 26.12 28.92 -2.15
CA PRO A 167 26.59 28.89 -0.76
C PRO A 167 26.76 30.26 -0.10
N ASN A 168 26.65 31.36 -0.84
CA ASN A 168 27.11 32.67 -0.36
C ASN A 168 25.94 33.64 -0.19
N GLY A 169 25.77 34.05 1.06
CA GLY A 169 24.66 34.85 1.55
C GLY A 169 24.60 36.28 1.02
N SER A 170 23.38 36.73 0.85
CA SER A 170 22.99 38.12 0.92
C SER A 170 21.56 38.16 1.46
N GLU A 171 21.39 38.59 2.71
CA GLU A 171 20.11 38.91 3.34
C GLU A 171 19.51 40.17 2.71
N GLY A 172 19.07 40.05 1.45
CA GLY A 172 18.07 40.94 0.87
C GLY A 172 16.72 40.26 0.99
N ALA A 173 15.66 41.02 1.26
CA ALA A 173 14.28 40.53 1.18
C ALA A 173 13.95 40.15 -0.27
N ILE A 174 14.44 38.99 -0.71
CA ILE A 174 14.07 38.37 -1.97
C ILE A 174 12.57 38.07 -1.79
N HIS A 175 11.73 38.74 -2.58
CA HIS A 175 10.37 38.28 -2.82
C HIS A 175 10.48 36.89 -3.46
N LYS A 176 10.65 35.86 -2.63
CA LYS A 176 10.74 34.47 -3.07
C LYS A 176 9.38 34.08 -3.59
N LYS A 177 9.24 34.03 -4.92
CA LYS A 177 8.04 33.56 -5.60
C LYS A 177 7.81 32.10 -5.20
N LYS A 178 6.85 31.85 -4.32
CA LYS A 178 6.49 30.49 -3.90
C LYS A 178 5.75 29.80 -5.05
N HIS A 179 6.35 28.75 -5.61
CA HIS A 179 5.70 27.88 -6.59
C HIS A 179 5.07 26.70 -5.86
N HIS A 180 3.76 26.54 -6.02
CA HIS A 180 3.07 25.35 -5.56
C HIS A 180 2.93 24.39 -6.73
N PHE A 181 3.08 23.09 -6.48
CA PHE A 181 2.94 22.05 -7.50
C PHE A 181 1.84 21.09 -7.08
N ARG A 182 0.99 20.69 -8.02
CA ARG A 182 0.01 19.62 -7.87
C ARG A 182 0.48 18.43 -8.69
N MET A 183 0.60 17.28 -8.04
CA MET A 183 0.74 16.01 -8.74
C MET A 183 -0.65 15.56 -9.18
N GLU A 184 -0.82 15.31 -10.46
CA GLU A 184 -2.00 14.67 -11.03
C GLU A 184 -1.66 13.25 -11.43
N VAL A 185 -2.46 12.33 -10.92
CA VAL A 185 -2.36 10.91 -11.18
C VAL A 185 -3.50 10.59 -12.14
N THR A 186 -3.14 10.14 -13.34
CA THR A 186 -4.07 9.70 -14.38
C THR A 186 -4.05 8.17 -14.51
N GLU A 187 -4.84 7.62 -15.43
CA GLU A 187 -5.08 6.18 -15.61
C GLU A 187 -3.85 5.28 -15.39
N MET A 188 -4.12 4.13 -14.79
CA MET A 188 -3.15 3.05 -14.64
C MET A 188 -2.85 2.45 -16.02
N VAL A 189 -1.56 2.40 -16.37
CA VAL A 189 -1.11 1.65 -17.54
C VAL A 189 -0.90 0.21 -17.09
N GLY A 190 -1.76 -0.71 -17.52
CA GLY A 190 -1.56 -2.14 -17.33
C GLY A 190 -0.35 -2.63 -18.14
N ASP A 191 0.31 -3.67 -17.66
CA ASP A 191 1.49 -4.26 -18.28
C ASP A 191 1.17 -5.45 -19.19
N GLY A 192 -0.09 -5.88 -19.23
CA GLY A 192 -0.57 -6.99 -20.04
C GLY A 192 -0.24 -8.36 -19.46
N ASP A 193 0.31 -8.44 -18.24
CA ASP A 193 0.61 -9.68 -17.56
C ASP A 193 -0.66 -10.27 -16.93
N LYS A 194 -1.09 -11.42 -17.46
CA LYS A 194 -2.28 -12.15 -16.99
C LYS A 194 -2.08 -12.77 -15.60
N THR A 195 -0.84 -12.95 -15.16
CA THR A 195 -0.51 -13.46 -13.83
C THR A 195 -0.46 -12.36 -12.76
N SER A 196 -0.63 -11.10 -13.18
CA SER A 196 -0.59 -9.96 -12.27
C SER A 196 -1.82 -9.91 -11.35
N GLU A 197 -1.59 -9.36 -10.17
CA GLU A 197 -2.62 -9.03 -9.19
C GLU A 197 -3.72 -8.12 -9.75
N PHE A 198 -3.40 -7.23 -10.70
CA PHE A 198 -4.38 -6.33 -11.32
C PHE A 198 -5.35 -7.09 -12.24
N GLU A 199 -4.83 -7.97 -13.10
CA GLU A 199 -5.69 -8.77 -13.99
C GLU A 199 -6.51 -9.80 -13.21
N ALA A 200 -5.99 -10.34 -12.11
CA ALA A 200 -6.76 -11.19 -11.21
C ALA A 200 -8.01 -10.51 -10.64
N LEU A 201 -7.89 -9.26 -10.19
CA LEU A 201 -9.03 -8.47 -9.71
C LEU A 201 -10.05 -8.24 -10.82
N ARG A 202 -9.59 -7.89 -12.02
CA ARG A 202 -10.47 -7.68 -13.19
C ARG A 202 -11.23 -8.94 -13.58
N ASP A 203 -10.59 -10.10 -13.41
CA ASP A 203 -11.21 -11.40 -13.65
C ASP A 203 -12.15 -11.82 -12.51
N GLY A 204 -12.23 -11.08 -11.40
CA GLY A 204 -13.09 -11.36 -10.25
C GLY A 204 -12.50 -12.35 -9.24
N PHE A 205 -11.18 -12.47 -9.17
CA PHE A 205 -10.48 -13.28 -8.18
C PHE A 205 -9.91 -12.43 -7.06
N VAL A 206 -9.83 -13.01 -5.86
CA VAL A 206 -9.01 -12.44 -4.77
C VAL A 206 -7.55 -12.74 -5.11
N SER A 207 -6.76 -11.69 -5.33
CA SER A 207 -5.34 -11.85 -5.61
C SER A 207 -4.56 -12.07 -4.32
N VAL A 208 -3.61 -13.00 -4.37
CA VAL A 208 -2.63 -13.24 -3.30
C VAL A 208 -1.24 -13.15 -3.90
N THR A 209 -0.50 -12.11 -3.54
CA THR A 209 0.84 -11.83 -4.07
C THR A 209 1.84 -11.97 -2.94
N PRO A 210 2.78 -12.94 -2.98
CA PRO A 210 3.86 -13.00 -2.02
C PRO A 210 4.86 -11.88 -2.30
N LEU A 211 5.08 -11.00 -1.32
CA LEU A 211 6.02 -9.88 -1.41
C LEU A 211 7.16 -10.04 -0.41
N GLY A 212 8.36 -9.58 -0.74
CA GLY A 212 9.51 -9.67 0.16
C GLY A 212 10.82 -9.16 -0.43
N PRO A 213 11.91 -9.18 0.34
CA PRO A 213 13.23 -8.81 -0.16
C PRO A 213 13.83 -9.82 -1.16
N ARG A 214 13.29 -11.05 -1.21
CA ARG A 214 13.69 -12.08 -2.18
C ARG A 214 12.89 -11.92 -3.48
N ASN A 215 13.38 -12.49 -4.58
CA ASN A 215 12.68 -12.47 -5.86
C ASN A 215 11.28 -13.08 -5.70
N GLU A 216 10.25 -12.24 -5.82
CA GLU A 216 8.84 -12.58 -5.57
C GLU A 216 8.29 -13.52 -6.66
N SER A 217 8.93 -13.51 -7.82
CA SER A 217 8.69 -14.42 -8.95
C SER A 217 9.53 -15.70 -8.88
N ASP A 218 10.07 -16.07 -7.70
CA ASP A 218 10.77 -17.34 -7.52
C ASP A 218 9.78 -18.52 -7.68
N PRO A 219 9.96 -19.40 -8.69
CA PRO A 219 9.03 -20.50 -8.94
C PRO A 219 8.88 -21.46 -7.74
N ASP A 220 9.93 -21.62 -6.92
CA ASP A 220 9.86 -22.48 -5.73
C ASP A 220 9.03 -21.85 -4.61
N VAL A 221 8.99 -20.52 -4.53
CA VAL A 221 8.08 -19.80 -3.63
C VAL A 221 6.65 -19.99 -4.09
N LEU A 222 6.37 -19.74 -5.38
CA LEU A 222 5.03 -19.85 -5.94
C LEU A 222 4.46 -21.26 -5.87
N ARG A 223 5.28 -22.28 -6.14
CA ARG A 223 4.90 -23.69 -5.99
C ARG A 223 4.53 -24.04 -4.55
N ARG A 224 5.39 -23.71 -3.58
CA ARG A 224 5.11 -23.98 -2.15
C ARG A 224 3.86 -23.24 -1.66
N LEU A 225 3.68 -22.00 -2.10
CA LEU A 225 2.49 -21.21 -1.77
C LEU A 225 1.21 -21.83 -2.36
N THR A 226 1.29 -22.35 -3.59
CA THR A 226 0.19 -23.04 -4.28
C THR A 226 -0.21 -24.32 -3.56
N GLU A 227 0.77 -25.17 -3.22
CA GLU A 227 0.53 -26.40 -2.44
C GLU A 227 -0.08 -26.09 -1.06
N TRP A 228 0.45 -25.06 -0.40
CA TRP A 228 -0.02 -24.62 0.91
C TRP A 228 -1.48 -24.13 0.85
N MET A 229 -1.77 -23.12 0.04
CA MET A 229 -3.12 -22.56 -0.08
C MET A 229 -4.13 -23.59 -0.62
N GLY A 230 -3.72 -24.45 -1.55
CA GLY A 230 -4.59 -25.47 -2.15
C GLY A 230 -5.07 -26.52 -1.15
N SER A 231 -4.43 -26.63 0.02
CA SER A 231 -4.86 -27.54 1.08
C SER A 231 -6.05 -27.06 1.90
N PHE A 232 -6.42 -25.76 1.83
CA PHE A 232 -7.48 -25.18 2.68
C PHE A 232 -8.37 -24.13 2.01
N VAL A 233 -8.06 -23.67 0.80
CA VAL A 233 -8.94 -22.78 0.00
C VAL A 233 -9.06 -23.24 -1.45
N GLN A 234 -10.14 -22.80 -2.11
CA GLN A 234 -10.31 -22.95 -3.55
C GLN A 234 -9.39 -21.98 -4.31
N LEU A 235 -8.40 -22.55 -5.01
CA LEU A 235 -7.46 -21.82 -5.85
C LEU A 235 -7.79 -21.97 -7.34
N ASP A 236 -7.63 -20.88 -8.07
CA ASP A 236 -7.49 -20.91 -9.52
C ASP A 236 -6.07 -21.31 -9.91
N THR A 237 -5.95 -22.39 -10.70
CA THR A 237 -4.70 -22.94 -11.22
C THR A 237 -4.68 -22.95 -12.75
N SER A 238 -5.60 -22.21 -13.39
CA SER A 238 -5.75 -22.17 -14.85
C SER A 238 -4.60 -21.46 -15.58
N LEU A 239 -3.85 -20.61 -14.88
CA LEU A 239 -2.68 -19.92 -15.41
C LEU A 239 -1.39 -20.51 -14.81
N PRO A 240 -0.35 -20.75 -15.63
CA PRO A 240 0.96 -21.12 -15.12
C PRO A 240 1.59 -19.92 -14.40
N LEU A 241 2.15 -20.18 -13.22
CA LEU A 241 2.87 -19.22 -12.38
C LEU A 241 4.37 -19.27 -12.61
#